data_AF-A0A9X1PQ87-F1
#
_entry.id   AF-A0A9X1PQ87-F1
#
_cell.length_a   1.000
_cell.length_b   1.000
_cell.length_c   1.000
_cell.angle_alpha   90.00
_cell.angle_beta   90.00
_cell.angle_gamma   90.00
#
_symmetry.space_group_name_H-M   'P 1'
#
loop_
_entity.id
_entity.type
_entity.pdbx_description
1 polymer ?
#
loop_
_entity_poly.entity_id
_entity_poly.type
_entity_poly.pdbx_seq_one_letter_code
_entity_poly.pdbx_strand_id
1 'polypeptide(L)'
;MDSRKFTGNEGQLISAEQALRITEPFQKREQEITLRGENYVKAEFFGIHTFNELMKIHGETCVGFRVYYGITEEEESVVNTKSGIGMGQKRPTSRLVLIPVDAYGNDLTKTARLGGMKDMPAKKEAMTGGPLCPNEC
;
A
#
# COMPACT_ATOMS: atom_id res chain seq x y z
N MET A 1 -29.90 12.31 -1.77
CA MET A 1 -28.63 11.85 -1.19
C MET A 1 -27.74 13.06 -1.00
N ASP A 2 -27.08 13.21 0.16
CA ASP A 2 -26.07 14.27 0.35
C ASP A 2 -24.87 13.94 -0.54
N SER A 3 -24.59 14.79 -1.54
CA SER A 3 -23.54 14.56 -2.54
C SER A 3 -22.12 14.57 -1.98
N ARG A 4 -21.97 14.80 -0.67
CA ARG A 4 -20.69 14.87 0.04
C ARG A 4 -20.32 13.60 0.81
N LYS A 5 -21.20 12.58 0.83
CA LYS A 5 -20.92 11.32 1.54
C LYS A 5 -20.39 10.25 0.60
N PHE A 6 -19.35 9.55 1.04
CA PHE A 6 -18.89 8.33 0.41
C PHE A 6 -19.88 7.20 0.68
N THR A 7 -20.13 6.40 -0.35
CA THR A 7 -21.14 5.35 -0.41
C THR A 7 -20.52 3.96 -0.58
N GLY A 8 -19.23 3.89 -0.95
CA GLY A 8 -18.54 2.67 -1.33
C GLY A 8 -18.75 2.27 -2.79
N ASN A 9 -19.49 3.06 -3.56
CA ASN A 9 -19.68 2.88 -5.00
C ASN A 9 -18.78 3.80 -5.83
N GLU A 10 -17.82 4.49 -5.20
CA GLU A 10 -16.92 5.40 -5.90
C GLU A 10 -15.94 4.65 -6.79
N GLY A 11 -15.69 5.23 -7.97
CA GLY A 11 -14.82 4.65 -8.99
C GLY A 11 -15.59 4.12 -10.19
N GLN A 12 -14.88 3.44 -11.07
CA GLN A 12 -15.46 2.82 -12.26
C GLN A 12 -14.76 1.49 -12.54
N LEU A 13 -15.53 0.49 -12.93
CA LEU A 13 -14.97 -0.75 -13.44
C LEU A 13 -14.41 -0.47 -14.84
N ILE A 14 -13.13 -0.77 -15.04
CA ILE A 14 -12.45 -0.67 -16.33
C ILE A 14 -12.12 -2.07 -16.84
N SER A 15 -11.95 -2.20 -18.15
CA SER A 15 -11.49 -3.47 -18.72
C SER A 15 -10.03 -3.75 -18.34
N ALA A 16 -9.61 -5.01 -18.40
CA ALA A 16 -8.22 -5.39 -18.21
C ALA A 16 -7.29 -4.68 -19.23
N GLU A 17 -7.74 -4.52 -20.47
CA GLU A 17 -7.00 -3.79 -21.50
C GLU A 17 -6.81 -2.31 -21.12
N GLN A 18 -7.84 -1.66 -20.60
CA GLN A 18 -7.74 -0.28 -20.11
C GLN A 18 -6.78 -0.18 -18.92
N ALA A 19 -6.83 -1.14 -17.99
CA ALA A 19 -5.90 -1.20 -16.88
C ALA A 19 -4.45 -1.29 -17.37
N LEU A 20 -4.16 -2.19 -18.32
CA LEU A 20 -2.83 -2.35 -18.92
C LEU A 20 -2.36 -1.07 -19.63
N ARG A 21 -3.22 -0.46 -20.46
CA ARG A 21 -2.90 0.79 -21.17
C ARG A 21 -2.55 1.93 -20.22
N ILE A 22 -3.17 1.98 -19.03
CA ILE A 22 -2.91 3.02 -18.02
C ILE A 22 -1.61 2.74 -17.26
N THR A 23 -1.27 1.47 -17.01
CA THR A 23 -0.09 1.08 -16.23
C THR A 23 1.19 0.97 -17.06
N GLU A 24 1.11 0.65 -18.35
CA GLU A 24 2.25 0.45 -19.26
C GLU A 24 3.19 1.66 -19.37
N PRO A 25 2.73 2.93 -19.45
CA PRO A 25 3.64 4.09 -19.47
C PRO A 25 4.51 4.21 -18.22
N PHE A 26 4.06 3.69 -17.08
CA PHE A 26 4.83 3.69 -15.83
C PHE A 26 6.08 2.79 -15.92
N GLN A 27 6.04 1.75 -16.75
CA GLN A 27 7.19 0.87 -17.03
C GLN A 27 8.34 1.60 -17.74
N LYS A 28 8.07 2.72 -18.44
CA LYS A 28 9.13 3.54 -19.04
C LYS A 28 9.82 4.45 -18.02
N ARG A 29 9.11 4.85 -16.96
CA ARG A 29 9.67 5.65 -15.83
C ARG A 29 10.51 4.82 -14.87
N GLU A 30 10.38 3.50 -14.90
CA GLU A 30 11.24 2.56 -14.17
C GLU A 30 12.73 2.87 -14.36
N GLN A 31 13.14 3.06 -15.62
CA GLN A 31 14.53 3.34 -15.96
C GLN A 31 15.03 4.64 -15.30
N GLU A 32 14.20 5.67 -15.23
CA GLU A 32 14.54 6.95 -14.60
C GLU A 32 14.67 6.85 -13.08
N ILE A 33 13.85 6.02 -12.43
CA ILE A 33 13.91 5.79 -10.98
C ILE A 33 15.14 4.95 -10.62
N THR A 34 15.42 3.89 -11.38
CA THR A 34 16.61 3.06 -11.20
C THR A 34 17.89 3.87 -11.37
N LEU A 35 17.95 4.79 -12.34
CA LEU A 35 19.09 5.68 -12.53
C LEU A 35 19.35 6.63 -11.34
N ARG A 36 18.35 6.89 -10.50
CA ARG A 36 18.47 7.70 -9.28
C ARG A 36 18.91 6.90 -8.05
N GLY A 37 19.00 5.57 -8.16
CA GLY A 37 19.39 4.69 -7.07
C GLY A 37 18.31 4.47 -5.99
N GLU A 38 17.05 4.82 -6.28
CA GLU A 38 15.92 4.60 -5.40
C GLU A 38 15.29 3.22 -5.64
N ASN A 39 14.83 2.57 -4.56
CA ASN A 39 13.96 1.40 -4.69
C ASN A 39 12.51 1.87 -4.82
N TYR A 40 11.75 1.22 -5.70
CA TYR A 40 10.33 1.51 -5.83
C TYR A 40 9.54 0.23 -6.07
N VAL A 41 8.34 0.19 -5.49
CA VAL A 41 7.43 -0.93 -5.65
C VAL A 41 6.39 -0.58 -6.70
N LYS A 42 6.33 -1.38 -7.77
CA LYS A 42 5.34 -1.26 -8.85
C LYS A 42 3.92 -1.58 -8.35
N ALA A 43 3.81 -2.68 -7.61
CA ALA A 43 2.56 -3.17 -7.02
C ALA A 43 2.87 -4.08 -5.83
N GLU A 44 1.96 -4.09 -4.85
CA GLU A 44 1.99 -5.01 -3.72
C GLU A 44 0.74 -5.88 -3.73
N PHE A 45 0.92 -7.17 -3.39
CA PHE A 45 -0.17 -8.10 -3.25
C PHE A 45 -0.78 -8.02 -1.84
N PHE A 46 -2.08 -7.79 -1.77
CA PHE A 46 -2.84 -7.78 -0.52
C PHE A 46 -3.80 -8.97 -0.49
N GLY A 47 -3.48 -9.96 0.36
CA GLY A 47 -4.26 -11.18 0.47
C GLY A 47 -5.68 -10.96 0.98
N ILE A 48 -6.66 -11.62 0.34
CA ILE A 48 -8.09 -11.45 0.63
C ILE A 48 -8.47 -11.74 2.09
N HIS A 49 -7.80 -12.70 2.75
CA HIS A 49 -8.09 -13.03 4.15
C HIS A 49 -7.69 -11.90 5.10
N THR A 50 -6.49 -11.33 4.92
CA THR A 50 -6.02 -10.19 5.72
C THR A 50 -6.84 -8.93 5.45
N PHE A 51 -7.24 -8.72 4.19
CA PHE A 51 -8.15 -7.65 3.82
C PHE A 51 -9.52 -7.80 4.52
N ASN A 52 -10.07 -9.02 4.54
CA ASN A 52 -11.32 -9.32 5.24
C ASN A 52 -11.19 -9.16 6.76
N GLU A 53 -10.07 -9.53 7.37
CA GLU A 53 -9.81 -9.25 8.79
C GLU A 53 -9.78 -7.75 9.08
N LEU A 54 -9.11 -6.95 8.24
CA LEU A 54 -9.11 -5.50 8.36
C LEU A 54 -10.53 -4.93 8.25
N MET A 55 -11.34 -5.40 7.32
CA MET A 55 -12.75 -5.00 7.21
C MET A 55 -13.55 -5.35 8.47
N LYS A 56 -13.37 -6.56 9.03
CA LYS A 56 -14.07 -6.98 10.26
C LYS A 56 -13.78 -6.07 11.45
N ILE A 57 -12.57 -5.52 11.55
CA ILE A 57 -12.19 -4.61 12.65
C ILE A 57 -13.01 -3.32 12.62
N HIS A 58 -13.32 -2.81 11.42
CA HIS A 58 -14.01 -1.53 11.24
C HIS A 58 -15.53 -1.67 10.97
N GLY A 59 -15.98 -2.88 10.62
CA GLY A 59 -17.38 -3.22 10.39
C GLY A 59 -18.03 -2.31 9.34
N GLU A 60 -19.28 -1.94 9.58
CA GLU A 60 -20.10 -1.09 8.69
C GLU A 60 -19.60 0.36 8.60
N THR A 61 -18.67 0.77 9.47
CA THR A 61 -18.09 2.11 9.45
C THR A 61 -17.18 2.30 8.23
N CYS A 62 -16.57 1.22 7.75
CA CYS A 62 -15.72 1.25 6.56
C CYS A 62 -16.60 1.24 5.31
N VAL A 63 -16.51 2.30 4.52
CA VAL A 63 -17.19 2.38 3.22
C VAL A 63 -16.24 2.23 2.04
N GLY A 64 -14.93 2.26 2.28
CA GLY A 64 -13.94 2.17 1.21
C GLY A 64 -12.51 2.23 1.73
N PHE A 65 -11.56 2.35 0.82
CA PHE A 65 -10.14 2.39 1.13
C PHE A 65 -9.44 3.52 0.38
N ARG A 66 -8.45 4.12 1.04
CA ARG A 66 -7.46 4.98 0.40
C ARG A 66 -6.13 4.27 0.35
N VAL A 67 -5.44 4.38 -0.78
CA VAL A 67 -4.10 3.85 -0.97
C VAL A 67 -3.12 5.00 -0.91
N TYR A 68 -2.16 4.92 0.00
CA TYR A 68 -1.07 5.88 0.11
C TYR A 68 0.26 5.26 -0.30
N TYR A 69 1.16 6.10 -0.81
CA TYR A 69 2.58 5.77 -0.88
C TYR A 69 3.24 6.11 0.46
N GLY A 70 3.86 5.11 1.09
CA GLY A 70 4.78 5.27 2.22
C GLY A 70 6.23 5.08 1.77
N ILE A 71 7.19 5.57 2.55
CA ILE A 71 8.60 5.30 2.33
C ILE A 71 9.11 4.51 3.54
N THR A 72 9.72 3.37 3.29
CA THR A 72 10.38 2.52 4.30
C THR A 72 11.87 2.43 3.98
N GLU A 73 12.69 2.12 4.99
CA GLU A 73 14.08 1.74 4.76
C GLU A 73 14.15 0.22 4.64
N GLU A 74 14.48 -0.28 3.45
CA GLU A 74 14.61 -1.73 3.22
C GLU A 74 16.03 -2.09 2.82
N GLU A 75 16.49 -3.24 3.30
CA GLU A 75 17.76 -3.81 2.89
C GLU A 75 17.69 -4.25 1.44
N GLU A 76 18.77 -4.02 0.69
CA GLU A 76 18.89 -4.48 -0.69
C GLU A 76 18.79 -6.01 -0.72
N SER A 77 17.67 -6.54 -1.25
CA SER A 77 17.55 -7.97 -1.50
C SER A 77 18.60 -8.35 -2.54
N VAL A 78 19.63 -9.07 -2.10
CA VAL A 78 20.76 -9.51 -2.93
C VAL A 78 20.27 -10.53 -3.95
N VAL A 79 19.63 -10.05 -5.01
CA VAL A 79 19.41 -10.85 -6.21
C VAL A 79 20.68 -10.71 -7.04
N ASN A 80 21.58 -11.68 -6.85
CA ASN A 80 22.75 -11.98 -7.69
C ASN A 80 23.94 -11.01 -7.66
N THR A 81 24.62 -10.90 -6.52
CA THR A 81 26.07 -10.63 -6.56
C THR A 81 26.79 -11.49 -5.53
N LYS A 82 27.49 -12.49 -6.05
CA LYS A 82 28.54 -13.22 -5.33
C LYS A 82 29.64 -12.23 -4.94
N SER A 83 29.55 -11.55 -3.82
CA SER A 83 30.68 -10.88 -3.18
C SER A 83 30.31 -10.40 -1.78
N GLY A 84 31.04 -10.91 -0.79
CA GLY A 84 31.60 -10.13 0.30
C GLY A 84 30.65 -9.51 1.32
N ILE A 85 30.70 -10.06 2.53
CA ILE A 85 30.45 -9.45 3.84
C ILE A 85 30.36 -7.92 3.77
N GLY A 86 29.15 -7.39 3.69
CA GLY A 86 28.84 -5.97 3.84
C GLY A 86 27.47 -5.86 4.49
N MET A 87 27.37 -5.17 5.63
CA MET A 87 26.07 -4.85 6.21
C MET A 87 25.26 -4.09 5.15
N GLY A 88 24.12 -4.66 4.76
CA GLY A 88 23.32 -4.17 3.63
C GLY A 88 23.00 -2.69 3.80
N GLN A 89 23.32 -1.88 2.79
CA GLN A 89 22.88 -0.49 2.77
C GLN A 89 21.36 -0.47 2.70
N LYS A 90 20.73 0.11 3.71
CA LYS A 90 19.30 0.38 3.69
C LYS A 90 19.02 1.49 2.67
N ARG A 91 18.10 1.25 1.75
CA ARG A 91 17.67 2.26 0.78
C ARG A 91 16.20 2.63 1.03
N PRO A 92 15.83 3.90 0.79
CA PRO A 92 14.43 4.29 0.75
C PRO A 92 13.70 3.46 -0.31
N THR A 93 12.62 2.80 0.10
CA THR A 93 11.74 1.99 -0.73
C THR A 93 10.32 2.52 -0.60
N SER A 94 9.69 2.82 -1.73
CA SER A 94 8.27 3.20 -1.75
C SER A 94 7.38 1.98 -1.52
N ARG A 95 6.43 2.03 -0.58
CA ARG A 95 5.46 0.98 -0.25
C ARG A 95 4.03 1.47 -0.38
N LEU A 96 3.08 0.56 -0.63
CA LEU A 96 1.65 0.85 -0.65
C LEU A 96 1.03 0.58 0.72
N VAL A 97 0.18 1.49 1.17
CA VAL A 97 -0.57 1.37 2.45
C VAL A 97 -2.06 1.53 2.17
N LEU A 98 -2.86 0.50 2.47
CA LEU A 98 -4.32 0.59 2.44
C LEU A 98 -4.85 1.05 3.79
N ILE A 99 -5.66 2.10 3.75
CA ILE A 99 -6.29 2.73 4.90
C ILE A 99 -7.82 2.71 4.73
N PRO A 100 -8.57 2.07 5.64
CA PRO A 100 -10.03 2.11 5.63
C PRO A 100 -10.55 3.53 5.86
N VAL A 101 -11.63 3.92 5.19
CA VAL A 101 -12.26 5.26 5.30
C VAL A 101 -13.73 5.18 5.63
N ASP A 102 -14.22 6.17 6.38
CA ASP A 102 -15.65 6.32 6.70
C ASP A 102 -16.44 7.09 5.63
N ALA A 103 -17.77 7.11 5.77
CA ALA A 103 -18.70 7.79 4.87
C ALA A 103 -18.46 9.32 4.75
N TYR A 104 -17.68 9.91 5.67
CA TYR A 104 -17.31 11.32 5.64
C TYR A 104 -15.90 11.54 5.09
N GLY A 105 -15.21 10.46 4.67
CA GLY A 105 -13.88 10.50 4.10
C GLY A 105 -12.75 10.50 5.12
N ASN A 106 -13.05 10.27 6.41
CA ASN A 106 -12.02 10.22 7.44
C ASN A 106 -11.34 8.85 7.46
N ASP A 107 -10.02 8.87 7.61
CA ASP A 107 -9.22 7.66 7.82
C ASP A 107 -9.60 7.02 9.17
N LEU A 108 -9.86 5.71 9.15
CA LEU A 108 -10.24 4.92 10.32
C LEU A 108 -9.03 4.43 11.13
N THR A 109 -7.88 5.10 11.03
CA THR A 109 -6.67 4.85 11.82
C THR A 109 -6.61 5.68 13.12
N LYS A 110 -7.78 5.98 13.70
CA LYS A 110 -7.89 7.02 14.75
C LYS A 110 -7.15 6.65 16.03
N THR A 111 -6.84 5.38 16.30
CA THR A 111 -6.01 5.03 17.48
C THR A 111 -4.56 5.48 17.33
N ALA A 112 -4.05 5.65 16.10
CA ALA A 112 -2.71 6.18 15.86
C ALA A 112 -2.58 7.69 16.11
N ARG A 113 -3.65 8.47 15.95
CA ARG A 113 -3.63 9.94 16.15
C ARG A 113 -3.88 10.38 17.59
N LEU A 114 -4.42 9.50 18.44
CA LEU A 114 -4.82 9.85 19.81
C LEU A 114 -3.70 9.75 20.86
N GLY A 115 -2.49 9.34 20.47
CA GLY A 115 -1.39 9.17 21.41
C GLY A 115 -1.62 7.95 22.30
N GLY A 116 -0.73 6.97 22.22
CA GLY A 116 -0.88 5.67 22.85
C GLY A 116 -1.34 5.72 24.31
N MET A 117 -2.56 5.25 24.57
CA MET A 117 -2.85 4.59 25.82
C MET A 117 -2.04 3.29 25.81
N LYS A 118 -0.93 3.31 26.55
CA LYS A 118 0.10 2.26 26.64
C LYS A 118 -0.42 0.84 26.89
N ASP A 119 -1.67 0.70 27.32
CA ASP A 119 -2.24 -0.56 27.80
C ASP A 119 -3.34 -1.16 26.90
N MET A 120 -3.65 -0.52 25.75
CA MET A 120 -4.49 -1.17 24.74
C MET A 120 -3.62 -1.83 23.66
N PRO A 121 -3.81 -3.13 23.36
CA PRO A 121 -3.11 -3.75 22.25
C PRO A 121 -3.40 -2.95 20.98
N ALA A 122 -2.34 -2.58 20.26
CA ALA A 122 -2.46 -1.82 19.02
C ALA A 122 -3.43 -2.54 18.08
N LYS A 123 -4.54 -1.88 17.75
CA LYS A 123 -5.49 -2.43 16.79
C LYS A 123 -4.83 -2.44 15.41
N LYS A 124 -5.02 -3.52 14.65
CA LYS A 124 -4.54 -3.62 13.27
C LYS A 124 -5.47 -2.77 12.38
N GLU A 125 -5.12 -1.50 12.16
CA GLU A 125 -5.99 -0.52 11.47
C GLU A 125 -5.57 -0.19 10.03
N ALA A 126 -4.51 -0.81 9.52
CA ALA A 126 -3.98 -0.59 8.18
C ALA A 126 -3.35 -1.86 7.62
N MET A 127 -3.19 -1.93 6.30
CA MET A 127 -2.51 -3.02 5.62
C MET A 127 -1.40 -2.48 4.71
N THR A 128 -0.19 -3.01 4.85
CA THR A 128 1.01 -2.72 4.05
C THR A 128 1.93 -3.94 4.08
N GLY A 129 3.02 -3.94 3.32
CA GLY A 129 4.02 -5.00 3.41
C GLY A 129 3.64 -6.27 2.65
N GLY A 130 2.81 -6.15 1.61
CA GLY A 130 2.46 -7.27 0.75
C GLY A 130 3.68 -7.79 -0.02
N PRO A 131 3.68 -9.06 -0.50
CA PRO A 131 4.67 -9.51 -1.45
C PRO A 131 4.70 -8.54 -2.64
N LEU A 132 5.91 -8.13 -3.03
CA LEU A 132 6.09 -7.40 -4.28
C LEU A 132 5.60 -8.31 -5.40
N CYS A 133 4.86 -7.77 -6.39
CA CYS A 133 4.55 -8.56 -7.59
C CYS A 133 5.88 -9.13 -8.09
N PRO A 134 6.03 -10.47 -8.20
CA PRO A 134 7.24 -11.03 -8.79
C PRO A 134 7.44 -10.36 -10.15
N ASN A 135 8.69 -10.27 -10.62
CA ASN A 135 9.06 -9.65 -11.90
C ASN A 135 8.36 -10.27 -13.15
N GLU A 136 7.36 -11.13 -12.95
CA GLU A 136 6.45 -11.73 -13.92
C GLU A 136 4.99 -11.52 -13.48
N CYS A 137 4.59 -10.25 -13.36
CA CYS A 137 3.24 -9.75 -13.57
C CYS A 137 3.31 -8.89 -14.86
#